data_AF-A0A7C4D810-F1
#
_entry.id   AF-A0A7C4D810-F1
#
_cell.length_a   1.000
_cell.length_b   1.000
_cell.length_c   1.000
_cell.angle_alpha   90.00
_cell.angle_beta   90.00
_cell.angle_gamma   90.00
#
_symmetry.space_group_name_H-M   'P 1'
#
loop_
_entity.id
_entity.type
_entity.pdbx_description
1 polymer ?
#
loop_
_entity_poly.entity_id
_entity_poly.type
_entity_poly.pdbx_seq_one_letter_code
_entity_poly.pdbx_strand_id
1 'polypeptide(L)'
;MSEEKILSKTTREFIISLLSLLPSRNYIVQILRILYETGGVDIDTYRQIYRGIVDEYAEDILRKLGVVVEKNIVKLKYMSIGWNLASLYDDLFNILYDGEFRKRLSEASNLEIPDPLEEWIYIRIDTLLKDPVHGDNARIVLRELSSRKVTTVQELVTKGLNIGEAYTIADILQTLGLAEHIDGTIRLSPLLSSRMDCFRKALMRLNII
;
A
#
# COMPACT_ATOMS: atom_id res chain seq x y z
N MET A 1 34.04 -20.59 -11.56
CA MET A 1 33.44 -19.40 -12.20
C MET A 1 32.10 -19.84 -12.77
N SER A 2 30.99 -19.46 -12.16
CA SER A 2 29.67 -19.70 -12.76
C SER A 2 29.49 -18.73 -13.92
N GLU A 3 29.17 -19.24 -15.11
CA GLU A 3 28.78 -18.40 -16.24
C GLU A 3 27.62 -17.49 -15.81
N GLU A 4 27.78 -16.18 -16.06
CA GLU A 4 26.77 -15.17 -15.80
C GLU A 4 25.57 -15.47 -16.71
N LYS A 5 24.52 -16.08 -16.14
CA LYS A 5 23.31 -16.43 -16.89
C LYS A 5 22.51 -15.18 -17.21
N ILE A 6 22.79 -14.57 -18.35
CA ILE A 6 22.02 -13.46 -18.89
C ILE A 6 20.66 -14.02 -19.36
N LEU A 7 19.55 -13.43 -18.88
CA LEU A 7 18.22 -13.79 -19.36
C LEU A 7 18.10 -13.51 -20.86
N SER A 8 17.38 -14.38 -21.57
CA SER A 8 16.94 -14.05 -22.92
C SER A 8 16.14 -12.73 -22.89
N LYS A 9 16.19 -11.96 -23.99
CA LYS A 9 15.42 -10.72 -24.13
C LYS A 9 13.94 -10.92 -23.78
N THR A 10 13.32 -11.96 -24.32
CA THR A 10 11.91 -12.30 -24.09
C THR A 10 11.62 -12.59 -22.61
N THR A 11 12.50 -13.34 -21.93
CA THR A 11 12.33 -13.61 -20.50
C THR A 11 12.46 -12.34 -19.68
N ARG A 12 13.41 -11.46 -20.02
CA ARG A 12 13.60 -10.18 -19.34
C ARG A 12 12.36 -9.28 -19.51
N GLU A 13 11.81 -9.19 -20.72
CA GLU A 13 10.60 -8.43 -21.02
C GLU A 13 9.39 -8.97 -20.26
N PHE A 14 9.25 -10.30 -20.16
CA PHE A 14 8.22 -10.93 -19.37
C PHE A 14 8.32 -10.55 -17.88
N ILE A 15 9.52 -10.61 -17.30
CA ILE A 15 9.75 -10.23 -15.91
C ILE A 15 9.45 -8.74 -15.68
N ILE A 16 9.90 -7.84 -16.56
CA ILE A 16 9.58 -6.42 -16.47
C ILE A 16 8.07 -6.20 -16.51
N SER A 17 7.37 -6.93 -17.37
CA SER A 17 5.91 -6.84 -17.48
C SER A 17 5.22 -7.31 -16.20
N LEU A 18 5.67 -8.42 -15.60
CA LEU A 18 5.17 -8.88 -14.31
C LEU A 18 5.43 -7.87 -13.20
N LEU A 19 6.63 -7.30 -13.13
CA LEU A 19 6.98 -6.29 -12.12
C LEU A 19 6.20 -4.98 -12.32
N SER A 20 5.87 -4.62 -13.56
CA SER A 20 5.07 -3.44 -13.89
C SER A 20 3.62 -3.56 -13.43
N LEU A 21 3.14 -4.80 -13.23
CA LEU A 21 1.83 -5.04 -12.63
C LEU A 21 1.87 -4.88 -11.11
N LEU A 22 3.02 -4.80 -10.44
CA LEU A 22 3.03 -4.66 -8.98
C LEU A 22 2.34 -3.35 -8.54
N PRO A 23 1.53 -3.40 -7.45
CA PRO A 23 0.86 -2.20 -6.92
C PRO A 23 1.79 -1.02 -6.65
N SER A 24 3.08 -1.28 -6.37
CA SER A 24 4.05 -0.22 -6.14
C SER A 24 4.44 0.60 -7.35
N ARG A 25 4.05 0.15 -8.54
CA ARG A 25 4.40 0.79 -9.82
C ARG A 25 3.21 1.40 -10.53
N ASN A 26 1.98 1.16 -10.05
CA ASN A 26 0.76 1.57 -10.72
C ASN A 26 -0.38 1.86 -9.74
N TYR A 27 -0.88 3.10 -9.73
CA TYR A 27 -1.93 3.53 -8.78
C TYR A 27 -3.30 2.88 -9.05
N ILE A 28 -3.64 2.56 -10.31
CA ILE A 28 -4.87 1.82 -10.65
C ILE A 28 -4.80 0.45 -9.99
N VAL A 29 -3.67 -0.23 -10.14
CA VAL A 29 -3.43 -1.51 -9.49
C VAL A 29 -3.51 -1.39 -7.97
N GLN A 30 -2.88 -0.38 -7.40
CA GLN A 30 -2.93 -0.12 -5.97
C GLN A 30 -4.38 0.01 -5.47
N ILE A 31 -5.22 0.76 -6.18
CA ILE A 31 -6.64 0.90 -5.85
C ILE A 31 -7.33 -0.46 -5.88
N LEU A 32 -7.15 -1.22 -6.97
CA LEU A 32 -7.73 -2.56 -7.08
C LEU A 32 -7.30 -3.47 -5.92
N ARG A 33 -6.02 -3.43 -5.55
CA ARG A 33 -5.48 -4.24 -4.47
C ARG A 33 -6.08 -3.85 -3.12
N ILE A 34 -6.17 -2.55 -2.82
CA ILE A 34 -6.78 -2.07 -1.57
C ILE A 34 -8.26 -2.47 -1.49
N LEU A 35 -9.02 -2.29 -2.57
CA LEU A 35 -10.44 -2.68 -2.61
C LEU A 35 -10.62 -4.20 -2.45
N TYR A 36 -9.70 -5.00 -3.00
CA TYR A 36 -9.70 -6.46 -2.85
C TYR A 36 -9.42 -6.88 -1.40
N GLU A 37 -8.37 -6.33 -0.77
CA GLU A 37 -7.95 -6.69 0.59
C GLU A 37 -8.94 -6.21 1.66
N THR A 38 -9.58 -5.06 1.45
CA THR A 38 -10.56 -4.49 2.39
C THR A 38 -11.98 -5.00 2.18
N GLY A 39 -12.28 -5.56 0.99
CA GLY A 39 -13.65 -5.88 0.57
C GLY A 39 -14.49 -4.66 0.19
N GLY A 40 -13.93 -3.45 0.33
CA GLY A 40 -14.59 -2.19 0.03
C GLY A 40 -14.17 -1.08 0.99
N VAL A 41 -14.30 0.15 0.54
CA VAL A 41 -13.94 1.36 1.27
C VAL A 41 -15.11 2.34 1.19
N ASP A 42 -15.43 3.00 2.29
CA ASP A 42 -16.40 4.09 2.28
C ASP A 42 -16.01 5.17 1.26
N ILE A 43 -16.99 5.71 0.54
CA ILE A 43 -16.75 6.64 -0.58
C ILE A 43 -16.04 7.93 -0.15
N ASP A 44 -16.31 8.42 1.06
CA ASP A 44 -15.68 9.65 1.54
C ASP A 44 -14.21 9.38 1.88
N THR A 45 -13.93 8.26 2.55
CA THR A 45 -12.54 7.81 2.79
C THR A 45 -11.80 7.54 1.48
N TYR A 46 -12.44 6.88 0.52
CA TYR A 46 -11.86 6.62 -0.80
C TYR A 46 -11.48 7.92 -1.51
N ARG A 47 -12.39 8.90 -1.53
CA ARG A 47 -12.16 10.22 -2.12
C ARG A 47 -11.09 11.02 -1.38
N GLN A 48 -10.96 10.83 -0.07
CA GLN A 48 -9.88 11.45 0.69
C GLN A 48 -8.52 10.85 0.32
N ILE A 49 -8.39 9.52 0.37
CA ILE A 49 -7.12 8.81 0.07
C ILE A 49 -6.64 9.09 -1.36
N TYR A 50 -7.56 9.15 -2.33
CA TYR A 50 -7.21 9.28 -3.75
C TYR A 50 -7.50 10.67 -4.33
N ARG A 51 -7.65 11.68 -3.47
CA ARG A 51 -7.86 13.06 -3.90
C ARG A 51 -6.69 13.54 -4.76
N GLY A 52 -6.99 13.97 -5.98
CA GLY A 52 -5.96 14.44 -6.92
C GLY A 52 -5.07 13.34 -7.51
N ILE A 53 -5.32 12.07 -7.18
CA ILE A 53 -4.66 10.90 -7.78
C ILE A 53 -5.54 10.32 -8.88
N VAL A 54 -6.84 10.20 -8.63
CA VAL A 54 -7.81 9.65 -9.58
C VAL A 54 -8.42 10.80 -10.39
N ASP A 55 -8.11 10.83 -11.69
CA ASP A 55 -8.76 11.69 -12.67
C ASP A 55 -9.96 10.98 -13.35
N GLU A 56 -10.64 11.67 -14.26
CA GLU A 56 -11.81 11.13 -14.98
C GLU A 56 -11.46 9.87 -15.80
N TYR A 57 -10.27 9.84 -16.42
CA TYR A 57 -9.82 8.68 -17.19
C TYR A 57 -9.53 7.48 -16.28
N ALA A 58 -8.93 7.72 -15.12
CA ALA A 58 -8.70 6.72 -14.10
C ALA A 58 -10.01 6.14 -13.58
N GLU A 59 -11.03 6.97 -13.31
CA GLU A 59 -12.36 6.49 -12.92
C GLU A 59 -12.97 5.57 -13.98
N ASP A 60 -12.91 5.95 -15.25
CA ASP A 60 -13.43 5.15 -16.36
C ASP A 60 -12.72 3.80 -16.50
N ILE A 61 -11.39 3.80 -16.35
CA ILE A 61 -10.59 2.57 -16.31
C ILE A 61 -11.02 1.70 -15.14
N LEU A 62 -11.11 2.25 -13.93
CA LEU A 62 -11.50 1.52 -12.71
C LEU A 62 -12.90 0.91 -12.86
N ARG A 63 -13.87 1.63 -13.42
CA ARG A 63 -15.21 1.11 -13.70
C ARG A 63 -15.18 -0.05 -14.68
N LYS A 64 -14.41 0.05 -15.77
CA LYS A 64 -14.23 -1.05 -16.74
C LYS A 64 -13.55 -2.27 -16.11
N LEU A 65 -12.68 -2.04 -15.13
CA LEU A 65 -12.04 -3.09 -14.34
C LEU A 65 -12.97 -3.68 -13.27
N GLY A 66 -14.17 -3.12 -13.08
CA GLY A 66 -15.19 -3.67 -12.18
C GLY A 66 -15.25 -3.01 -10.80
N VAL A 67 -14.66 -1.83 -10.63
CA VAL A 67 -14.91 -0.99 -9.45
C VAL A 67 -16.31 -0.41 -9.53
N VAL A 68 -17.08 -0.56 -8.46
CA VAL A 68 -18.47 -0.12 -8.35
C VAL A 68 -18.69 0.59 -7.02
N VAL A 69 -19.69 1.47 -6.99
CA VAL A 69 -20.18 2.09 -5.75
C VAL A 69 -21.53 1.49 -5.42
N GLU A 70 -21.64 0.85 -4.25
CA GLU A 70 -22.90 0.30 -3.75
C GLU A 70 -23.08 0.74 -2.29
N LYS A 71 -24.21 1.39 -1.98
CA LYS A 71 -24.55 1.86 -0.62
C LYS A 71 -23.40 2.69 0.02
N ASN A 72 -22.86 3.66 -0.73
CA ASN A 72 -21.72 4.50 -0.33
C ASN A 72 -20.39 3.75 -0.11
N ILE A 73 -20.30 2.47 -0.51
CA ILE A 73 -19.05 1.70 -0.44
C ILE A 73 -18.51 1.54 -1.86
N VAL A 74 -17.30 2.03 -2.10
CA VAL A 74 -16.50 1.75 -3.29
C VAL A 74 -15.93 0.35 -3.11
N LYS A 75 -16.20 -0.56 -4.03
CA LYS A 75 -15.74 -1.95 -3.93
C LYS A 75 -15.43 -2.54 -5.29
N LEU A 76 -14.72 -3.67 -5.26
CA LEU A 76 -14.37 -4.42 -6.45
C LEU A 76 -15.38 -5.55 -6.66
N LYS A 77 -16.00 -5.61 -7.85
CA LYS A 77 -16.93 -6.68 -8.18
C LYS A 77 -16.20 -8.03 -8.22
N TYR A 78 -16.74 -9.03 -7.53
CA TYR A 78 -16.20 -10.39 -7.53
C TYR A 78 -16.06 -10.95 -8.96
N MET A 79 -14.91 -11.59 -9.24
CA MET A 79 -14.52 -12.14 -10.55
C MET A 79 -14.49 -11.15 -11.72
N SER A 80 -14.51 -9.84 -11.45
CA SER A 80 -14.19 -8.84 -12.48
C SER A 80 -12.73 -8.93 -12.93
N ILE A 81 -12.40 -8.24 -14.02
CA ILE A 81 -11.01 -8.15 -14.50
C ILE A 81 -10.11 -7.61 -13.39
N GLY A 82 -10.54 -6.53 -12.73
CA GLY A 82 -9.80 -5.94 -11.62
C GLY A 82 -9.66 -6.89 -10.44
N TRP A 83 -10.68 -7.72 -10.14
CA TRP A 83 -10.60 -8.74 -9.08
C TRP A 83 -9.52 -9.77 -9.37
N ASN A 84 -9.49 -10.30 -10.59
CA ASN A 84 -8.50 -11.30 -10.99
C ASN A 84 -7.08 -10.71 -11.06
N LEU A 85 -6.96 -9.44 -11.47
CA LEU A 85 -5.69 -8.72 -11.40
C LEU A 85 -5.24 -8.54 -9.95
N ALA A 86 -6.15 -8.15 -9.06
CA ALA A 86 -5.87 -7.95 -7.65
C ALA A 86 -5.45 -9.25 -6.93
N SER A 87 -6.05 -10.38 -7.29
CA SER A 87 -5.70 -11.70 -6.73
C SER A 87 -4.38 -12.25 -7.29
N LEU A 88 -4.04 -11.96 -8.55
CA LEU A 88 -2.75 -12.34 -9.14
C LEU A 88 -1.57 -11.82 -8.31
N TYR A 89 -1.75 -10.72 -7.57
CA TYR A 89 -0.71 -10.20 -6.68
C TYR A 89 -0.38 -11.11 -5.53
N ASP A 90 -1.32 -11.92 -5.02
CA ASP A 90 -1.00 -12.88 -3.97
C ASP A 90 0.05 -13.87 -4.48
N ASP A 91 -0.14 -14.37 -5.70
CA ASP A 91 0.80 -15.29 -6.36
C ASP A 91 2.13 -14.61 -6.68
N LEU A 92 2.11 -13.36 -7.17
CA LEU A 92 3.33 -12.61 -7.46
C LEU A 92 4.11 -12.29 -6.18
N PHE A 93 3.43 -11.92 -5.08
CA PHE A 93 4.07 -11.69 -3.79
C PHE A 93 4.70 -12.96 -3.27
N ASN A 94 4.01 -14.10 -3.38
CA ASN A 94 4.55 -15.40 -2.95
C ASN A 94 5.82 -15.77 -3.73
N ILE A 95 5.84 -15.56 -5.05
CA ILE A 95 7.03 -15.81 -5.88
C ILE A 95 8.18 -14.87 -5.50
N LEU A 96 7.88 -13.59 -5.30
CA LEU A 96 8.90 -12.57 -4.99
C LEU A 96 9.27 -12.52 -3.51
N TYR A 97 8.62 -13.30 -2.64
CA TYR A 97 8.98 -13.37 -1.23
C TYR A 97 10.34 -14.03 -1.02
N ASP A 98 10.70 -14.99 -1.88
CA ASP A 98 12.00 -15.66 -1.85
C ASP A 98 13.14 -14.68 -2.20
N GLY A 99 13.95 -14.34 -1.19
CA GLY A 99 15.08 -13.42 -1.33
C GLY A 99 16.19 -13.95 -2.24
N GLU A 100 16.42 -15.27 -2.30
CA GLU A 100 17.39 -15.86 -3.21
C GLU A 100 16.89 -15.77 -4.65
N PHE A 101 15.61 -16.10 -4.87
CA PHE A 101 14.98 -15.94 -6.18
C PHE A 101 15.03 -14.49 -6.65
N ARG A 102 14.66 -13.52 -5.79
CA ARG A 102 14.76 -12.09 -6.11
C ARG A 102 16.18 -11.65 -6.44
N LYS A 103 17.17 -12.11 -5.69
CA LYS A 103 18.58 -11.78 -5.95
C LYS A 103 19.01 -12.29 -7.33
N ARG A 104 18.75 -13.56 -7.63
CA ARG A 104 19.05 -14.16 -8.94
C ARG A 104 18.32 -13.45 -10.07
N LEU A 105 17.06 -13.08 -9.84
CA LEU A 105 16.27 -12.35 -10.82
C LEU A 105 16.79 -10.92 -11.03
N SER A 106 17.26 -10.28 -9.97
CA SER A 106 17.87 -8.95 -10.03
C SER A 106 19.19 -8.96 -10.82
N GLU A 107 20.07 -9.92 -10.52
CA GLU A 107 21.32 -10.15 -11.25
C GLU A 107 21.05 -10.42 -12.74
N ALA A 108 20.09 -11.30 -13.04
CA ALA A 108 19.84 -11.75 -14.40
C ALA A 108 19.05 -10.72 -15.25
N SER A 109 18.33 -9.78 -14.62
CA SER A 109 17.58 -8.72 -15.30
C SER A 109 18.27 -7.34 -15.27
N ASN A 110 19.32 -7.20 -14.45
CA ASN A 110 19.96 -5.93 -14.09
C ASN A 110 18.96 -4.89 -13.58
N LEU A 111 18.01 -5.34 -12.75
CA LEU A 111 17.00 -4.51 -12.10
C LEU A 111 17.01 -4.81 -10.61
N GLU A 112 16.89 -3.78 -9.78
CA GLU A 112 16.68 -3.99 -8.35
C GLU A 112 15.24 -4.47 -8.09
N ILE A 113 15.10 -5.66 -7.52
CA ILE A 113 13.80 -6.22 -7.16
C ILE A 113 13.65 -6.17 -5.63
N PRO A 114 13.00 -5.11 -5.11
CA PRO A 114 12.81 -4.93 -3.67
C PRO A 114 11.88 -6.00 -3.08
N ASP A 115 11.83 -6.07 -1.74
CA ASP A 115 10.89 -6.94 -1.05
C ASP A 115 9.47 -6.44 -1.34
N PRO A 116 8.58 -7.28 -1.89
CA PRO A 116 7.24 -6.84 -2.31
C PRO A 116 6.40 -6.36 -1.13
N LEU A 117 6.59 -6.92 0.08
CA LEU A 117 5.93 -6.44 1.28
C LEU A 117 6.48 -5.08 1.70
N GLU A 118 7.81 -4.90 1.68
CA GLU A 118 8.44 -3.62 2.00
C GLU A 118 7.96 -2.50 1.06
N GLU A 119 7.94 -2.77 -0.24
CA GLU A 119 7.37 -1.85 -1.25
C GLU A 119 5.90 -1.55 -1.00
N TRP A 120 5.11 -2.58 -0.67
CA TRP A 120 3.68 -2.39 -0.47
C TRP A 120 3.37 -1.52 0.74
N ILE A 121 4.12 -1.69 1.82
CA ILE A 121 4.04 -0.84 3.01
C ILE A 121 4.45 0.58 2.65
N TYR A 122 5.57 0.75 1.94
CA TYR A 122 6.04 2.06 1.48
C TYR A 122 4.96 2.80 0.70
N ILE A 123 4.30 2.14 -0.25
CA ILE A 123 3.30 2.76 -1.13
C ILE A 123 2.05 3.18 -0.39
N ARG A 124 1.55 2.33 0.52
CA ARG A 124 0.41 2.67 1.37
C ARG A 124 0.70 3.91 2.21
N ILE A 125 1.89 3.99 2.80
CA ILE A 125 2.31 5.17 3.56
C ILE A 125 2.46 6.38 2.63
N ASP A 126 3.18 6.25 1.53
CA ASP A 126 3.40 7.32 0.54
C ASP A 126 2.09 7.91 0.02
N THR A 127 1.07 7.07 -0.17
CA THR A 127 -0.26 7.50 -0.61
C THR A 127 -0.95 8.38 0.42
N LEU A 128 -0.88 7.99 1.71
CA LEU A 128 -1.39 8.84 2.79
C LEU A 128 -0.61 10.16 2.89
N LEU A 129 0.72 10.13 2.71
CA LEU A 129 1.55 11.33 2.81
C LEU A 129 1.33 12.32 1.66
N LYS A 130 0.85 11.85 0.51
CA LYS A 130 0.52 12.71 -0.64
C LYS A 130 -0.79 13.47 -0.47
N ASP A 131 -1.62 13.11 0.51
CA ASP A 131 -2.80 13.88 0.81
C ASP A 131 -2.41 15.26 1.38
N PRO A 132 -2.75 16.37 0.69
CA PRO A 132 -2.39 17.71 1.14
C PRO A 132 -3.08 18.12 2.46
N VAL A 133 -4.13 17.41 2.89
CA VAL A 133 -4.86 17.74 4.11
C VAL A 133 -4.30 16.99 5.32
N HIS A 134 -4.11 15.67 5.20
CA HIS A 134 -3.77 14.83 6.35
C HIS A 134 -2.31 14.35 6.37
N GLY A 135 -1.54 14.56 5.29
CA GLY A 135 -0.19 13.99 5.14
C GLY A 135 0.79 14.37 6.26
N ASP A 136 0.86 15.64 6.66
CA ASP A 136 1.79 16.09 7.70
C ASP A 136 1.43 15.56 9.08
N ASN A 137 0.14 15.57 9.42
CA ASN A 137 -0.35 15.01 10.68
C ASN A 137 -0.17 13.49 10.70
N ALA A 138 -0.32 12.80 9.55
CA ALA A 138 -0.07 11.37 9.44
C ALA A 138 1.39 11.02 9.76
N ARG A 139 2.37 11.88 9.41
CA ARG A 139 3.78 11.68 9.79
C ARG A 139 3.95 11.60 11.30
N ILE A 140 3.21 12.42 12.05
CA ILE A 140 3.27 12.42 13.53
C ILE A 140 2.76 11.08 14.06
N VAL A 141 1.60 10.62 13.60
CA VAL A 141 1.01 9.33 14.01
C VAL A 141 1.95 8.16 13.66
N LEU A 142 2.48 8.13 12.44
CA LEU A 142 3.39 7.08 11.99
C LEU A 142 4.69 7.04 12.80
N ARG A 143 5.24 8.22 13.18
CA ARG A 143 6.42 8.32 14.03
C ARG A 143 6.16 7.74 15.43
N GLU A 144 5.01 8.04 16.02
CA GLU A 144 4.60 7.44 17.32
C GLU A 144 4.46 5.93 17.23
N LEU A 145 3.75 5.44 16.21
CA LEU A 145 3.56 4.02 15.98
C LEU A 145 4.89 3.28 15.73
N SER A 146 5.87 3.91 15.06
CA SER A 146 7.20 3.33 14.85
C SER A 146 7.99 3.09 16.14
N SER A 147 7.67 3.89 17.17
CA SER A 147 8.36 3.90 18.46
C SER A 147 7.69 2.96 19.46
N ARG A 148 6.35 2.96 19.51
CA ARG A 148 5.57 2.28 20.57
C ARG A 148 4.64 1.17 20.07
N LYS A 149 4.47 1.01 18.76
CA LYS A 149 3.48 0.15 18.07
C LYS A 149 2.00 0.46 18.38
N VAL A 150 1.71 1.16 19.47
CA VAL A 150 0.38 1.56 19.92
C VAL A 150 0.44 3.02 20.38
N THR A 151 -0.60 3.78 20.09
CA THR A 151 -0.84 5.11 20.66
C THR A 151 -2.34 5.34 20.81
N THR A 152 -2.75 6.44 21.43
CA THR A 152 -4.15 6.84 21.54
C THR A 152 -4.38 8.20 20.91
N VAL A 153 -5.63 8.47 20.51
CA VAL A 153 -6.04 9.79 20.04
C VAL A 153 -5.71 10.87 21.08
N GLN A 154 -5.89 10.59 22.37
CA GLN A 154 -5.57 11.55 23.43
C GLN A 154 -4.07 11.87 23.50
N GLU A 155 -3.20 10.88 23.33
CA GLU A 155 -1.76 11.10 23.25
C GLU A 155 -1.37 11.94 22.01
N LEU A 156 -2.01 11.69 20.87
CA LEU A 156 -1.78 12.48 19.66
C LEU A 156 -2.24 13.93 19.82
N VAL A 157 -3.36 14.17 20.51
CA VAL A 157 -3.84 15.52 20.84
C VAL A 157 -2.83 16.26 21.72
N THR A 158 -2.23 15.60 22.71
CA THR A 158 -1.16 16.22 23.52
C THR A 158 0.10 16.55 22.72
N LYS A 159 0.26 15.98 21.53
CA LYS A 159 1.34 16.27 20.57
C LYS A 159 0.95 17.32 19.52
N GLY A 160 -0.23 17.93 19.66
CA GLY A 160 -0.67 19.07 18.84
C GLY A 160 -1.63 18.72 17.71
N LEU A 161 -2.08 17.47 17.57
CA LEU A 161 -3.11 17.11 16.59
C LEU A 161 -4.49 17.56 17.08
N ASN A 162 -5.36 17.98 16.16
CA ASN A 162 -6.78 18.09 16.49
C ASN A 162 -7.39 16.70 16.73
N ILE A 163 -8.33 16.59 17.66
CA ILE A 163 -8.97 15.30 17.97
C ILE A 163 -9.65 14.68 16.75
N GLY A 164 -10.34 15.49 15.93
CA GLY A 164 -10.99 15.02 14.71
C GLY A 164 -10.00 14.52 13.68
N GLU A 165 -8.87 15.23 13.51
CA GLU A 165 -7.81 14.82 12.58
C GLU A 165 -7.14 13.51 13.02
N ALA A 166 -6.90 13.33 14.32
CA ALA A 166 -6.34 12.10 14.85
C ALA A 166 -7.26 10.89 14.58
N TYR A 167 -8.58 11.06 14.73
CA TYR A 167 -9.57 10.06 14.34
C TYR A 167 -9.55 9.78 12.84
N THR A 168 -9.60 10.82 12.00
CA THR A 168 -9.57 10.67 10.53
C THR A 168 -8.32 9.94 10.06
N ILE A 169 -7.13 10.28 10.59
CA ILE A 169 -5.89 9.59 10.24
C ILE A 169 -5.92 8.14 10.69
N ALA A 170 -6.47 7.85 11.87
CA ALA A 170 -6.61 6.50 12.36
C ALA A 170 -7.48 5.64 11.42
N ASP A 171 -8.61 6.19 10.95
CA ASP A 171 -9.52 5.53 10.02
C ASP A 171 -8.89 5.30 8.64
N ILE A 172 -8.11 6.27 8.14
CA ILE A 172 -7.37 6.11 6.90
C ILE A 172 -6.28 5.04 7.04
N LEU A 173 -5.50 5.07 8.13
CA LEU A 173 -4.48 4.04 8.42
C LEU A 173 -5.11 2.64 8.52
N GLN A 174 -6.30 2.53 9.11
CA GLN A 174 -7.04 1.27 9.15
C GLN A 174 -7.48 0.81 7.77
N THR A 175 -8.02 1.72 6.96
CA THR A 175 -8.42 1.44 5.56
C THR A 175 -7.25 0.96 4.72
N LEU A 176 -6.07 1.55 4.92
CA LEU A 176 -4.83 1.15 4.25
C LEU A 176 -4.20 -0.12 4.86
N GLY A 177 -4.83 -0.73 5.87
CA GLY A 177 -4.33 -1.93 6.56
C GLY A 177 -3.01 -1.72 7.29
N LEU A 178 -2.66 -0.46 7.59
CA LEU A 178 -1.44 -0.07 8.31
C LEU A 178 -1.66 -0.11 9.84
N ALA A 179 -2.89 0.17 10.29
CA ALA A 179 -3.25 0.14 11.70
C ALA A 179 -4.60 -0.57 11.92
N GLU A 180 -4.92 -0.84 13.17
CA GLU A 180 -6.27 -1.08 13.64
C GLU A 180 -6.64 0.09 14.54
N HIS A 181 -7.88 0.60 14.40
CA HIS A 181 -8.38 1.69 15.21
C HIS A 181 -9.66 1.25 15.93
N ILE A 182 -9.60 1.22 17.27
CA ILE A 182 -10.69 0.73 18.14
C ILE A 182 -10.78 1.67 19.34
N ASP A 183 -11.94 2.29 19.53
CA ASP A 183 -12.25 3.16 20.68
C ASP A 183 -11.17 4.22 20.98
N GLY A 184 -10.65 4.87 19.94
CA GLY A 184 -9.60 5.89 20.06
C GLY A 184 -8.18 5.35 20.34
N THR A 185 -8.01 4.03 20.36
CA THR A 185 -6.70 3.36 20.38
C THR A 185 -6.28 3.01 18.96
N ILE A 186 -5.05 3.37 18.61
CA ILE A 186 -4.45 3.14 17.30
C ILE A 186 -3.27 2.19 17.49
N ARG A 187 -3.32 1.02 16.88
CA ARG A 187 -2.27 -0.01 16.97
C ARG A 187 -1.81 -0.43 15.59
N LEU A 188 -0.52 -0.66 15.40
CA LEU A 188 -0.01 -1.20 14.13
C LEU A 188 -0.68 -2.53 13.82
N SER A 189 -1.05 -2.72 12.55
CA SER A 189 -1.68 -3.98 12.12
C SER A 189 -0.80 -5.19 12.47
N PRO A 190 -1.36 -6.39 12.68
CA PRO A 190 -0.58 -7.58 13.03
C PRO A 190 0.58 -7.87 12.06
N LEU A 191 0.37 -7.59 10.77
CA LEU A 191 1.38 -7.71 9.73
C LEU A 191 2.55 -6.75 9.97
N LEU A 192 2.30 -5.47 10.21
CA LEU A 192 3.37 -4.49 10.48
C LEU A 192 4.04 -4.74 11.84
N SER A 193 3.26 -5.13 12.84
CA SER A 193 3.76 -5.44 14.18
C SER A 193 4.77 -6.59 14.18
N SER A 194 4.60 -7.56 13.28
CA SER A 194 5.52 -8.69 13.05
C SER A 194 6.66 -8.38 12.07
N ARG A 195 6.50 -7.38 11.19
CA ARG A 195 7.49 -6.92 10.19
C ARG A 195 7.91 -5.46 10.41
N MET A 196 8.27 -5.15 11.66
CA MET A 196 8.67 -3.80 12.08
C MET A 196 9.90 -3.27 11.34
N ASP A 197 10.78 -4.17 10.91
CA ASP A 197 11.94 -3.85 10.08
C ASP A 197 11.51 -3.23 8.74
N CYS A 198 10.54 -3.84 8.06
CA CYS A 198 10.00 -3.35 6.79
C CYS A 198 9.26 -2.02 6.98
N PHE A 199 8.47 -1.92 8.05
CA PHE A 199 7.80 -0.67 8.39
C PHE A 199 8.79 0.48 8.63
N ARG A 200 9.84 0.25 9.43
CA ARG A 200 10.85 1.28 9.71
C ARG A 200 11.65 1.67 8.48
N LYS A 201 12.03 0.71 7.63
CA LYS A 201 12.69 1.01 6.35
C LYS A 201 11.82 1.88 5.45
N ALA A 202 10.53 1.58 5.35
CA ALA A 202 9.59 2.40 4.59
C ALA A 202 9.51 3.83 5.15
N LEU A 203 9.47 4.00 6.47
CA LEU A 203 9.46 5.32 7.12
C LEU A 203 10.77 6.10 6.90
N MET A 204 11.93 5.43 6.95
CA MET A 204 13.24 6.05 6.65
C MET A 204 13.29 6.51 5.20
N ARG A 205 12.84 5.69 4.25
CA ARG A 205 12.78 6.03 2.83
C ARG A 205 11.89 7.25 2.56
N LEU A 206 10.87 7.47 3.40
CA LEU A 206 9.95 8.61 3.32
C LEU A 206 10.36 9.80 4.21
N ASN A 207 11.56 9.75 4.81
CA ASN A 207 12.11 10.77 5.71
C ASN A 207 11.17 11.10 6.89
N ILE A 208 10.53 10.11 7.50
CA ILE A 208 9.68 10.29 8.70
C ILE A 208 10.48 10.10 9.99
N ILE A 209 11.42 9.16 9.99
CA ILE A 209 12.33 8.81 11.10
C ILE A 209 13.77 8.72 10.63
#